data_AF-A0A1H2ZRM3-F1
#
_entry.id   AF-A0A1H2ZRM3-F1
#
_cell.length_a   1.000
_cell.length_b   1.000
_cell.length_c   1.000
_cell.angle_alpha   90.00
_cell.angle_beta   90.00
_cell.angle_gamma   90.00
#
_symmetry.space_group_name_H-M   'P 1'
#
loop_
_entity.id
_entity.type
_entity.pdbx_description
1 polymer ?
#
loop_
_entity_poly.entity_id
_entity_poly.type
_entity_poly.pdbx_seq_one_letter_code
_entity_poly.pdbx_strand_id
1 'polypeptide(L)'
;MARPLRIEFAGALYHVTVRGNAREDVYLLELARYIALNPVRAQMVRSAKAWRWSCYRATAGYEKNNACLTTEWIVVGFDKIKRVAQQHYRAFVKAGKEQPSPLAMVEEPDLFG
;
A
#
# COMPACT_ATOMS: atom_id res chain seq x y z
N MET A 1 10.96 -21.93 17.08
CA MET A 1 10.25 -20.91 17.87
C MET A 1 9.35 -20.11 16.94
N ALA A 2 8.03 -20.25 17.07
CA ALA A 2 7.08 -19.46 16.28
C ALA A 2 7.07 -18.01 16.78
N ARG A 3 7.03 -17.04 15.86
CA ARG A 3 6.86 -15.62 16.25
C ARG A 3 5.48 -15.45 16.90
N PRO A 4 5.33 -14.60 17.93
CA PRO A 4 4.02 -14.29 18.51
C PRO A 4 3.08 -13.71 17.45
N LEU A 5 1.78 -13.98 17.58
CA LEU A 5 0.72 -13.37 16.78
C LEU A 5 0.83 -11.85 16.80
N ARG A 6 0.79 -11.24 15.60
CA ARG A 6 0.82 -9.79 15.45
C ARG A 6 -0.53 -9.24 15.89
N ILE A 7 -0.59 -8.63 17.08
CA ILE A 7 -1.82 -8.06 17.63
C ILE A 7 -2.30 -6.96 16.67
N GLU A 8 -3.51 -7.12 16.13
CA GLU A 8 -4.16 -6.12 15.29
C GLU A 8 -5.27 -5.38 16.07
N PHE A 9 -5.22 -4.05 16.09
CA PHE A 9 -6.25 -3.22 16.70
C PHE A 9 -6.60 -2.03 15.80
N ALA A 10 -7.86 -1.60 15.85
CA ALA A 10 -8.35 -0.43 15.13
C ALA A 10 -7.59 0.83 15.59
N GLY A 11 -6.97 1.55 14.64
CA GLY A 11 -6.18 2.75 14.91
C GLY A 11 -4.70 2.54 15.22
N ALA A 12 -4.20 1.29 15.18
CA ALA A 12 -2.79 0.98 15.38
C ALA A 12 -1.88 1.56 14.30
N LEU A 13 -0.70 2.05 14.70
CA LEU A 13 0.38 2.38 13.78
C LEU A 13 1.28 1.16 13.57
N TYR A 14 1.20 0.54 12.41
CA TYR A 14 2.05 -0.59 12.06
C TYR A 14 3.32 -0.14 11.34
N HIS A 15 4.48 -0.60 11.83
CA HIS A 15 5.72 -0.54 11.06
C HIS A 15 5.72 -1.69 10.04
N VAL A 16 5.64 -1.35 8.75
CA VAL A 16 5.72 -2.33 7.65
C VAL A 16 7.13 -2.27 7.07
N THR A 17 7.91 -3.31 7.32
CA THR A 17 9.20 -3.51 6.66
C THR A 17 9.04 -4.47 5.51
N VAL A 18 9.40 -4.05 4.30
CA VAL A 18 9.43 -4.90 3.13
C VAL A 18 10.90 -5.23 2.85
N ARG A 19 11.27 -6.51 2.90
CA ARG A 19 12.55 -7.00 2.37
C ARG A 19 12.28 -7.57 0.99
N GLY A 20 12.87 -6.97 -0.04
CA GLY A 20 12.68 -7.41 -1.42
C GLY A 20 13.19 -8.83 -1.61
N ASN A 21 12.30 -9.78 -1.90
CA ASN A 21 12.66 -11.11 -2.38
C ASN A 21 12.26 -11.18 -3.87
N ALA A 22 13.27 -11.22 -4.75
CA ALA A 22 13.16 -11.58 -6.17
C ALA A 22 12.13 -10.84 -7.08
N ARG A 23 11.83 -9.55 -6.83
CA ARG A 23 11.39 -8.57 -7.86
C ARG A 23 10.28 -9.02 -8.83
N GLU A 24 9.09 -9.34 -8.32
CA GLU A 24 7.90 -9.29 -9.18
C GLU A 24 7.25 -7.90 -9.10
N ASP A 25 7.22 -7.20 -10.24
CA ASP A 25 6.66 -5.85 -10.34
C ASP A 25 5.18 -5.81 -9.92
N VAL A 26 4.43 -6.88 -10.20
CA VAL A 26 3.03 -7.04 -9.80
C VAL A 26 2.90 -7.07 -8.27
N TYR A 27 3.73 -7.86 -7.57
CA TYR A 27 3.68 -7.96 -6.11
C TYR A 27 4.00 -6.63 -5.43
N LEU A 28 4.97 -5.88 -5.95
CA LEU A 28 5.33 -4.57 -5.41
C LEU A 28 4.19 -3.55 -5.54
N LEU A 29 3.53 -3.50 -6.71
CA LEU A 29 2.41 -2.60 -6.94
C LEU A 29 1.23 -2.95 -6.02
N GLU A 30 0.92 -4.24 -5.90
CA GLU A 30 -0.12 -4.74 -5.01
C GLU A 30 0.13 -4.36 -3.55
N LEU A 31 1.37 -4.53 -3.09
CA LEU A 31 1.78 -4.13 -1.75
C LEU A 31 1.72 -2.61 -1.54
N ALA A 32 2.16 -1.82 -2.51
CA ALA A 32 2.07 -0.37 -2.44
C ALA A 32 0.60 0.10 -2.35
N ARG A 33 -0.29 -0.55 -3.09
CA ARG A 33 -1.74 -0.30 -3.03
C ARG A 33 -2.33 -0.70 -1.67
N TYR A 34 -1.94 -1.85 -1.14
CA TYR A 34 -2.35 -2.28 0.20
C TYR A 34 -1.98 -1.24 1.26
N ILE A 35 -0.72 -0.80 1.30
CA ILE A 35 -0.22 0.20 2.26
C ILE A 35 -1.02 1.51 2.13
N ALA A 36 -1.25 1.98 0.90
CA ALA A 36 -2.00 3.23 0.66
C ALA A 36 -3.46 3.15 1.11
N LEU A 37 -4.09 1.98 0.98
CA LEU A 37 -5.50 1.76 1.34
C LEU A 37 -5.71 1.34 2.80
N ASN A 38 -4.69 0.90 3.51
CA ASN A 38 -4.81 0.45 4.90
C ASN A 38 -5.54 1.45 5.82
N PRO A 39 -5.19 2.77 5.84
CA PRO A 39 -5.91 3.73 6.70
C PRO A 39 -7.36 3.98 6.25
N VAL A 40 -7.72 3.65 5.01
CA VAL A 40 -9.10 3.68 4.52
C VAL A 40 -9.87 2.44 5.01
N ARG A 41 -9.26 1.26 4.91
CA ARG A 41 -9.83 0.00 5.40
C ARG A 41 -10.04 0.01 6.91
N ALA A 42 -9.10 0.59 7.64
CA ALA A 42 -9.20 0.84 9.08
C ALA A 42 -10.16 1.99 9.46
N GLN A 43 -10.90 2.55 8.49
CA GLN A 43 -11.89 3.63 8.68
C GLN A 43 -11.34 4.91 9.32
N MET A 44 -10.02 5.12 9.32
CA MET A 44 -9.38 6.31 9.89
C MET A 44 -9.53 7.53 8.98
N VAL A 45 -9.59 7.30 7.66
CA VAL A 45 -9.78 8.35 6.65
C VAL A 45 -10.66 7.88 5.50
N ARG A 46 -11.35 8.83 4.84
CA ARG A 46 -12.22 8.53 3.68
C ARG A 46 -11.48 8.25 2.38
N SER A 47 -10.20 8.63 2.28
CA SER A 47 -9.37 8.41 1.10
C SER A 47 -7.89 8.33 1.45
N ALA A 48 -7.12 7.55 0.67
CA ALA A 48 -5.67 7.43 0.83
C ALA A 48 -4.95 8.79 0.79
N LYS A 49 -5.47 9.76 0.01
CA LYS A 49 -4.91 11.12 -0.08
C LYS A 49 -4.94 11.87 1.25
N ALA A 50 -5.92 11.60 2.11
CA ALA A 50 -6.07 12.27 3.40
C ALA A 50 -5.10 11.76 4.47
N TRP A 51 -4.48 10.60 4.26
CA TRP A 51 -3.48 10.06 5.18
C TRP A 51 -2.11 10.67 4.91
N ARG A 52 -1.68 11.61 5.76
CA ARG A 52 -0.41 12.32 5.59
C ARG A 52 0.82 11.48 5.93
N TRP A 53 0.66 10.42 6.70
CA TRP A 53 1.74 9.56 7.19
C TRP A 53 2.06 8.40 6.24
N SER A 54 1.96 8.64 4.93
CA SER A 54 2.43 7.71 3.90
C SER A 54 3.06 8.46 2.74
N CYS A 55 3.88 7.77 1.96
CA CYS A 55 4.47 8.32 0.73
C CYS A 55 3.46 8.46 -0.42
N TYR A 56 2.21 7.99 -0.26
CA TYR A 56 1.20 7.95 -1.32
C TYR A 56 1.02 9.32 -2.00
N ARG A 57 1.02 10.42 -1.23
CA ARG A 57 0.81 11.76 -1.80
C ARG A 57 1.91 12.18 -2.77
N ALA A 58 3.16 11.85 -2.44
CA ALA A 58 4.30 12.13 -3.32
C ALA A 58 4.29 11.19 -4.54
N THR A 59 4.11 9.88 -4.34
CA THR A 59 4.05 8.89 -5.43
C THR A 59 2.90 9.19 -6.40
N ALA A 60 1.73 9.58 -5.89
CA ALA A 60 0.57 9.96 -6.67
C ALA A 60 0.69 11.38 -7.26
N GLY A 61 1.74 12.14 -7.00
CA GLY A 61 1.94 13.49 -7.55
C GLY A 61 1.00 14.56 -6.99
N TYR A 62 0.48 14.39 -5.77
CA TYR A 62 -0.23 15.44 -5.04
C TYR A 62 0.73 16.39 -4.33
N GLU A 63 1.98 15.98 -4.13
CA GLU A 63 3.02 16.80 -3.51
C GLU A 63 4.34 16.67 -4.28
N LYS A 64 5.23 17.66 -4.09
CA LYS A 64 6.59 17.58 -4.63
C LYS A 64 7.30 16.39 -4.00
N ASN A 65 8.05 15.66 -4.82
CA ASN A 65 8.86 14.56 -4.32
C ASN A 65 9.99 15.13 -3.45
N ASN A 66 10.18 14.58 -2.27
CA ASN A 66 11.31 14.93 -1.41
C ASN A 66 12.51 14.09 -1.83
N ALA A 67 13.73 14.64 -1.73
CA ALA A 67 14.96 13.95 -2.17
C ALA A 67 15.21 12.58 -1.50
N CYS A 68 14.57 12.30 -0.36
CA CYS A 68 14.66 11.05 0.38
C CYS A 68 13.63 9.97 -0.06
N LEU A 69 12.86 10.21 -1.13
CA LEU A 69 11.84 9.26 -1.61
C LEU A 69 12.00 8.94 -3.09
N THR A 70 12.24 7.66 -3.40
CA THR A 70 12.24 7.16 -4.78
C THR A 70 10.82 6.74 -5.15
N THR A 71 10.20 7.48 -6.07
CA THR A 71 8.84 7.22 -6.58
C THR A 71 8.82 6.67 -8.00
N GLU A 72 9.95 6.83 -8.69
CA GLU A 72 10.09 6.70 -10.13
C GLU A 72 9.82 5.26 -10.59
N TRP A 73 10.37 4.27 -9.90
CA TRP A 73 10.16 2.85 -10.18
C TRP A 73 8.68 2.39 -10.12
N ILE A 74 7.89 2.89 -9.17
CA ILE A 74 6.46 2.56 -9.06
C ILE A 74 5.69 3.20 -10.21
N VAL A 75 6.03 4.45 -10.55
CA VAL A 75 5.26 5.24 -11.51
C VAL A 75 5.62 4.86 -12.96
N VAL A 76 6.89 4.59 -13.27
CA VAL A 76 7.36 4.20 -14.62
C VAL A 76 6.67 2.93 -15.14
N GLY A 77 6.24 2.02 -14.26
CA GLY A 77 5.48 0.82 -14.65
C GLY A 77 4.07 1.10 -15.21
N PHE A 78 3.55 2.33 -15.08
CA PHE A 78 2.20 2.69 -15.53
C PHE A 78 2.15 3.46 -16.85
N ASP A 79 3.16 4.29 -17.14
CA ASP A 79 3.26 5.06 -18.38
C ASP A 79 4.65 5.71 -18.50
N LYS A 80 5.05 6.07 -19.73
CA LYS A 80 6.29 6.84 -19.99
C LYS A 80 6.15 8.30 -19.57
N ILE A 81 4.95 8.85 -19.63
CA ILE A 81 4.67 10.24 -19.27
C ILE A 81 4.34 10.32 -17.79
N LYS A 82 5.23 10.92 -16.98
CA LYS A 82 5.10 11.00 -15.51
C LYS A 82 3.70 11.39 -15.01
N ARG A 83 3.07 12.40 -15.64
CA ARG A 83 1.75 12.87 -15.24
C ARG A 83 0.65 11.83 -15.52
N VAL A 84 0.74 11.12 -16.63
CA VAL A 84 -0.20 10.05 -17.02
C VAL A 84 0.00 8.84 -16.11
N ALA A 85 1.26 8.46 -15.88
CA ALA A 85 1.62 7.39 -14.97
C ALA A 85 1.09 7.62 -13.54
N GLN A 86 1.17 8.85 -13.03
CA GLN A 86 0.56 9.22 -11.74
C GLN A 86 -0.97 9.10 -11.75
N GLN A 87 -1.64 9.41 -12.86
CA GLN A 87 -3.09 9.21 -13.00
C GLN A 87 -3.46 7.72 -13.00
N HIS A 88 -2.74 6.91 -13.77
CA HIS A 88 -2.90 5.46 -13.79
C HIS A 88 -2.64 4.84 -12.41
N TYR A 89 -1.58 5.27 -11.70
CA TYR A 89 -1.32 4.82 -10.33
C TYR A 89 -2.47 5.18 -9.37
N ARG A 90 -3.03 6.40 -9.48
CA ARG A 90 -4.22 6.78 -8.68
C ARG A 90 -5.41 5.88 -8.99
N ALA A 91 -5.66 5.56 -10.26
CA ALA A 91 -6.74 4.68 -10.68
C ALA A 91 -6.54 3.26 -10.14
N PHE A 92 -5.32 2.72 -10.25
CA PHE A 92 -4.94 1.43 -9.69
C PHE A 92 -5.17 1.34 -8.17
N VAL A 93 -4.73 2.36 -7.42
CA VAL A 93 -4.97 2.41 -5.97
C VAL A 93 -6.47 2.53 -5.65
N LYS A 94 -7.21 3.37 -6.37
CA LYS A 94 -8.66 3.53 -6.17
C LYS A 94 -9.42 2.23 -6.44
N ALA A 95 -9.06 1.49 -7.50
CA ALA A 95 -9.69 0.22 -7.85
C ALA A 95 -9.55 -0.84 -6.74
N GLY A 96 -8.47 -0.79 -5.96
CA GLY A 96 -8.27 -1.70 -4.83
C GLY A 96 -9.23 -1.48 -3.66
N LYS A 97 -9.96 -0.34 -3.58
CA LYS A 97 -10.90 -0.07 -2.49
C LYS A 97 -12.05 -1.09 -2.44
N GLU A 98 -12.52 -1.50 -3.62
CA GLU A 98 -13.62 -2.46 -3.77
C GLU A 98 -13.13 -3.92 -3.72
N GLN A 99 -11.82 -4.14 -3.62
CA GLN A 99 -11.23 -5.47 -3.54
C GLN A 99 -11.09 -5.89 -2.07
N PRO A 100 -11.20 -7.20 -1.76
CA PRO A 100 -10.91 -7.70 -0.42
C PRO A 100 -9.46 -7.38 -0.02
N SER A 101 -9.20 -7.33 1.29
CA SER A 101 -7.82 -7.22 1.75
C SER A 101 -7.02 -8.43 1.26
N PRO A 102 -5.78 -8.27 0.74
CA PRO A 102 -4.91 -9.41 0.44
C PRO A 102 -4.68 -10.31 1.66
N LEU A 103 -4.81 -9.76 2.88
CA LEU A 103 -4.74 -10.51 4.13
C LEU A 103 -6.00 -11.31 4.44
N ALA A 104 -7.13 -11.07 3.76
CA ALA A 104 -8.36 -11.83 3.98
C ALA A 104 -8.28 -13.29 3.49
N MET A 105 -7.31 -13.61 2.62
CA MET A 105 -7.05 -14.98 2.14
C MET A 105 -6.01 -15.73 2.97
N VAL A 106 -5.37 -15.07 3.94
CA VAL A 106 -4.50 -15.75 4.89
C VAL A 106 -5.41 -16.28 5.99
N GLU A 107 -5.93 -17.50 5.80
CA GLU A 107 -6.71 -18.19 6.84
C GLU A 107 -5.91 -18.19 8.15
N GLU A 108 -6.55 -17.74 9.23
CA GLU A 108 -6.15 -18.07 10.60
C GLU A 108 -6.05 -19.61 10.64
N PRO A 109 -4.87 -20.21 10.87
CA PRO A 109 -4.81 -21.64 11.08
C PRO A 109 -5.66 -21.94 12.31
N ASP A 110 -6.70 -22.78 12.14
CA ASP A 110 -7.55 -23.28 13.22
C ASP A 110 -6.67 -23.68 14.42
N LEU A 111 -6.67 -22.84 15.45
CA LEU A 111 -5.91 -23.03 16.69
C LEU A 111 -6.79 -23.54 17.84
N PHE A 112 -7.96 -24.07 17.52
CA PHE A 112 -8.85 -24.74 18.47
C PHE A 112 -9.40 -26.04 17.88
N GLY A 113 -8.53 -27.06 17.85
CA GLY A 113 -8.86 -28.47 17.70
C GLY A 113 -8.04 -29.29 18.68
#